data_AF-A0A4Y4LYN6-F1
#
_entry.id   AF-A0A4Y4LYN6-F1
#
_cell.length_a   1.000
_cell.length_b   1.000
_cell.length_c   1.000
_cell.angle_alpha   90.00
_cell.angle_beta   90.00
_cell.angle_gamma   90.00
#
_symmetry.space_group_name_H-M   'P 1'
#
loop_
_entity.id
_entity.type
_entity.pdbx_description
1 polymer ?
#
loop_
_entity_poly.entity_id
_entity_poly.type
_entity_poly.pdbx_seq_one_letter_code
_entity_poly.pdbx_strand_id
1 'polypeptide(L)' 'MKKTILLGAILLAGVVSAFPFRTSCGTVVNVTQTEGYTMEQITNFLQFVNYNECGTKPKGITLYIH' A
#
# COMPACT_ATOMS: atom_id res chain seq x y z
N MET A 1 -3.03 37.80 24.06
CA MET A 1 -2.50 36.44 24.30
C MET A 1 -3.58 35.43 23.96
N LYS A 2 -3.37 34.56 22.96
CA LYS A 2 -4.16 33.35 22.56
C LYS A 2 -3.73 32.93 21.14
N LYS A 3 -2.52 32.41 20.97
CA LYS A 3 -2.04 31.84 19.68
C LYS A 3 -1.04 30.73 19.95
N THR A 4 -1.48 29.62 20.54
CA THR A 4 -0.62 28.45 20.81
C THR A 4 -1.26 27.10 20.52
N ILE A 5 -2.41 27.05 19.83
CA ILE A 5 -3.15 25.80 19.58
C ILE A 5 -3.15 25.44 18.09
N LEU A 6 -2.00 25.47 17.41
CA LEU A 6 -1.93 24.97 16.01
C LEU A 6 -0.76 24.03 15.72
N LEU A 7 0.20 23.87 16.64
CA LEU A 7 1.34 22.96 16.41
C LEU A 7 1.07 21.50 16.78
N GLY A 8 0.05 21.20 17.59
CA GLY A 8 -0.24 19.82 18.05
C GLY A 8 -0.92 18.93 17.00
N ALA A 9 -1.63 19.52 16.03
CA ALA A 9 -2.43 18.76 15.06
C ALA A 9 -1.60 18.13 13.92
N ILE A 10 -0.36 18.57 13.71
CA ILE A 10 0.49 18.12 12.59
C ILE A 10 1.22 16.80 12.92
N LEU A 11 1.39 16.47 14.21
CA LEU A 11 2.13 15.28 14.65
C LEU A 11 1.25 14.02 14.82
N LEU A 12 -0.06 14.14 14.62
CA LEU A 12 -1.01 13.00 14.65
C LEU A 12 -1.31 12.44 13.26
N ALA A 13 -0.65 12.94 12.21
CA ALA A 13 -0.63 12.27 10.92
C ALA A 13 0.16 10.96 11.09
N GLY A 14 -0.53 9.91 11.54
CA GLY A 14 0.01 8.57 11.63
C GLY A 14 0.72 8.20 10.34
N VAL A 15 1.85 7.51 10.47
CA VAL A 15 2.69 7.10 9.35
C VAL A 15 1.86 6.17 8.47
N VAL A 16 1.22 6.71 7.43
CA VAL A 16 0.49 5.88 6.47
C VAL A 16 1.54 5.14 5.65
N SER A 17 1.83 3.89 6.05
CA SER A 17 2.78 3.05 5.32
C SER A 17 2.12 2.58 4.03
N ALA A 18 2.60 3.10 2.90
CA ALA A 18 2.18 2.69 1.58
C ALA A 18 3.41 2.20 0.80
N PHE A 19 3.26 1.11 0.04
CA PHE A 19 4.30 0.69 -0.90
C PHE A 19 3.77 0.68 -2.34
N PRO A 20 4.63 1.00 -3.33
CA PRO A 20 4.25 0.93 -4.73
C PRO A 20 4.22 -0.53 -5.20
N PHE A 21 3.14 -0.91 -5.87
CA PHE A 21 3.00 -2.20 -6.54
C PHE A 21 2.88 -2.00 -8.05
N ARG A 22 3.79 -2.60 -8.83
CA ARG A 22 3.78 -2.55 -10.29
C ARG A 22 3.00 -3.74 -10.84
N THR A 23 1.91 -3.46 -11.55
CA THR A 23 1.04 -4.48 -12.15
C THR A 23 1.62 -5.01 -13.45
N SER A 24 1.09 -6.13 -13.93
CA SER A 24 1.53 -6.79 -15.16
C SER A 24 1.28 -5.97 -16.43
N CYS A 25 0.32 -5.04 -16.39
CA CYS A 25 0.03 -4.12 -17.49
C CYS A 25 0.81 -2.80 -17.40
N GLY A 26 1.72 -2.66 -16.42
CA GLY A 26 2.63 -1.52 -16.31
C GLY A 26 2.14 -0.36 -15.44
N THR A 27 0.94 -0.46 -14.86
CA THR A 27 0.40 0.51 -13.90
C THR A 27 1.10 0.36 -12.55
N VAL A 28 1.23 1.47 -11.81
CA VAL A 28 1.72 1.48 -10.43
C VAL A 28 0.60 1.91 -9.50
N VAL A 29 0.30 1.07 -8.51
CA VAL A 29 -0.75 1.31 -7.50
C VAL A 29 -0.08 1.42 -6.14
N ASN A 30 -0.49 2.39 -5.32
CA ASN A 30 -0.04 2.50 -3.93
C ASN A 30 -0.90 1.62 -3.02
N VAL A 31 -0.26 0.71 -2.29
CA VAL A 31 -0.93 -0.25 -1.42
C VAL A 31 -0.77 0.14 0.04
N THR A 32 -1.89 0.35 0.75
CA THR A 32 -1.92 0.83 2.15
C THR A 32 -2.57 -0.14 3.15
N GLN A 33 -3.23 -1.20 2.68
CA GLN A 33 -4.14 -2.03 3.50
C GLN A 33 -3.56 -3.40 3.89
N THR A 34 -2.24 -3.48 4.08
CA THR A 34 -1.53 -4.77 4.29
C THR A 34 -0.87 -4.90 5.67
N GLU A 35 -1.13 -3.95 6.56
CA GLU A 35 -0.64 -4.01 7.94
C GLU A 35 -1.21 -5.25 8.66
N GLY A 36 -0.32 -6.02 9.30
CA GLY A 36 -0.69 -7.26 9.99
C GLY A 36 -0.97 -8.47 9.09
N TYR A 37 -0.87 -8.33 7.77
CA TYR A 37 -1.07 -9.46 6.84
C TYR A 37 0.16 -10.37 6.85
N THR A 38 -0.06 -11.68 6.71
CA THR A 38 1.00 -12.62 6.36
C THR A 38 1.47 -12.41 4.92
N MET A 39 2.67 -12.88 4.58
CA MET A 39 3.19 -12.81 3.21
C MET A 39 2.28 -13.46 2.17
N GLU A 40 1.60 -14.54 2.55
CA GLU A 40 0.62 -15.20 1.68
C GLU A 40 -0.61 -14.30 1.46
N GLN A 41 -1.14 -13.67 2.52
CA GLN A 41 -2.26 -12.75 2.43
C GLN A 41 -1.90 -11.52 1.58
N ILE A 42 -0.70 -10.96 1.74
CA ILE A 42 -0.20 -9.87 0.90
C ILE A 42 -0.16 -10.32 -0.57
N THR A 43 0.40 -11.49 -0.84
CA THR A 43 0.49 -12.03 -2.20
C THR A 43 -0.89 -12.21 -2.83
N ASN A 44 -1.85 -12.78 -2.10
CA ASN A 44 -3.22 -12.97 -2.57
C ASN A 44 -3.91 -11.63 -2.83
N PHE A 45 -3.73 -10.64 -1.95
CA PHE A 45 -4.25 -9.30 -2.14
C PHE A 45 -3.69 -8.64 -3.40
N LEU A 46 -2.37 -8.72 -3.63
CA LEU A 46 -1.73 -8.13 -4.81
C LEU A 46 -2.11 -8.85 -6.11
N GLN A 47 -2.40 -10.16 -6.07
CA GLN A 47 -2.98 -10.87 -7.22
C GLN A 47 -4.36 -10.31 -7.57
N PHE A 48 -5.19 -10.01 -6.57
CA PHE A 48 -6.50 -9.40 -6.77
C PHE A 48 -6.38 -7.98 -7.33
N VAL A 49 -5.47 -7.16 -6.80
CA VAL A 49 -5.18 -5.82 -7.35
C VAL A 49 -4.77 -5.92 -8.81
N ASN A 50 -3.85 -6.81 -9.16
CA ASN A 50 -3.44 -7.00 -10.55
C ASN A 50 -4.60 -7.43 -11.45
N TYR A 51 -5.48 -8.32 -10.96
CA TYR A 51 -6.64 -8.75 -11.72
C TYR A 51 -7.61 -7.59 -11.97
N ASN A 52 -7.86 -6.74 -10.99
CA ASN A 52 -8.74 -5.57 -11.16
C ASN A 52 -8.16 -4.55 -12.14
N GLU A 53 -6.84 -4.30 -12.08
CA GLU A 53 -6.18 -3.32 -12.94
C GLU A 53 -5.94 -3.83 -14.37
N CYS A 54 -5.62 -5.12 -14.52
CA CYS A 54 -5.13 -5.68 -15.78
C CYS A 54 -5.98 -6.82 -16.35
N GLY A 55 -7.09 -7.20 -15.70
CA GLY A 55 -7.97 -8.29 -16.13
C GLY A 55 -7.36 -9.69 -16.13
N THR A 56 -6.16 -9.86 -15.55
CA THR A 56 -5.39 -11.11 -15.62
C THR A 56 -4.74 -11.44 -14.29
N LYS A 57 -4.64 -12.74 -13.99
CA LYS A 57 -3.92 -13.22 -12.81
C LYS A 57 -2.41 -13.25 -13.12
N PRO A 58 -1.55 -12.67 -12.28
CA PRO A 58 -0.11 -12.69 -12.53
C PRO A 58 0.45 -14.10 -12.32
N LYS A 59 1.49 -14.47 -13.08
CA LYS A 59 2.17 -15.78 -12.96
C LYS A 59 2.97 -15.92 -11.66
N GLY A 60 3.33 -14.79 -11.04
CA GLY A 60 4.06 -14.73 -9.78
C GLY A 60 4.14 -13.28 -9.30
N ILE A 61 4.39 -13.10 -8.00
CA ILE A 61 4.62 -11.79 -7.38
C ILE A 61 5.96 -11.84 -6.66
N THR A 62 6.80 -10.85 -6.92
CA THR A 62 8.08 -10.66 -6.23
C THR A 62 7.93 -9.52 -5.25
N LEU A 63 8.20 -9.80 -3.97
CA LEU A 63 8.15 -8.81 -2.89
C LEU A 63 9.59 -8.56 -2.41
N TYR A 64 10.04 -7.32 -2.52
CA TYR A 64 11.31 -6.87 -1.97
C TYR A 64 11.04 -6.29 -0.59
N ILE A 65 11.57 -6.94 0.44
CA ILE A 65 11.43 -6.54 1.84
C ILE A 65 12.85 -6.24 2.32
N HIS A 66 13.05 -5.07 2.93
CA HIS A 66 14.33 -4.60 3.48
C HIS A 66 14.30 -4.63 5.00
#